data_AF-A0A2V9MRE5-F1
#
_entry.id   AF-A0A2V9MRE5-F1
#
_cell.length_a   1.000
_cell.length_b   1.000
_cell.length_c   1.000
_cell.angle_alpha   90.00
_cell.angle_beta   90.00
_cell.angle_gamma   90.00
#
_symmetry.space_group_name_H-M   'P 1'
#
loop_
_entity.id
_entity.type
_entity.pdbx_description
1 polymer ?
#
loop_
_entity_poly.entity_id
_entity_poly.type
_entity_poly.pdbx_seq_one_letter_code
_entity_poly.pdbx_strand_id
1 'polypeptide(L)'
;MFMMVGVTFAEDSTTVNGYVSDSKCGVKGANAKSAECTKKCVKAGEKLVVVTDEGQKVLAVDNPDTLTGHEGHHVAVTGHVMGDSIHVESVKML
;
A
#
# COMPACT_ATOMS: atom_id res chain seq x y z
N MET A 1 -18.44 -26.20 31.12
CA MET A 1 -16.96 -26.10 31.01
C MET A 1 -16.61 -26.81 29.71
N PHE A 2 -16.43 -26.23 28.53
CA PHE A 2 -15.91 -24.92 28.12
C PHE A 2 -16.65 -24.48 26.84
N MET A 3 -16.95 -23.18 26.77
CA MET A 3 -17.35 -22.51 25.53
C MET A 3 -16.23 -22.66 24.48
N MET A 4 -16.53 -23.20 23.31
CA MET A 4 -15.74 -22.90 22.11
C MET A 4 -16.44 -21.77 21.36
N VAL A 5 -16.21 -20.54 21.85
CA VAL A 5 -16.35 -19.34 21.02
C VAL A 5 -15.24 -19.44 19.98
N GLY A 6 -15.60 -19.91 18.79
CA GLY A 6 -14.76 -19.72 17.62
C GLY A 6 -14.70 -18.24 17.32
N VAL A 7 -13.70 -17.55 17.88
CA VAL A 7 -13.22 -16.29 17.32
C VAL A 7 -12.65 -16.63 15.96
N THR A 8 -13.47 -16.50 14.93
CA THR A 8 -12.98 -16.25 13.58
C THR A 8 -12.19 -14.95 13.69
N PHE A 9 -10.87 -15.05 13.79
CA PHE A 9 -10.01 -13.95 13.39
C PHE A 9 -10.25 -13.79 11.89
N ALA A 10 -11.24 -12.98 11.53
CA ALA A 10 -11.07 -12.17 10.34
C ALA A 10 -9.85 -11.33 10.69
N GLU A 11 -8.69 -11.66 10.14
CA GLU A 11 -7.69 -10.63 9.97
C GLU A 11 -8.36 -9.60 9.07
N ASP A 12 -8.94 -8.55 9.66
CA ASP A 12 -9.70 -7.55 8.92
C ASP A 12 -8.72 -6.83 8.00
N SER A 13 -8.67 -7.27 6.74
CA SER A 13 -7.93 -6.60 5.67
C SER A 13 -8.45 -5.17 5.58
N THR A 14 -7.59 -4.20 5.86
CA THR A 14 -7.93 -2.79 5.81
C THR A 14 -7.81 -2.31 4.37
N THR A 15 -8.87 -1.67 3.85
CA THR A 15 -8.81 -1.00 2.56
C THR A 15 -8.37 0.44 2.75
N VAL A 16 -7.27 0.80 2.11
CA VAL A 16 -6.65 2.11 2.18
C VAL A 16 -6.60 2.68 0.76
N ASN A 17 -7.23 3.83 0.57
CA ASN A 17 -7.16 4.56 -0.69
C ASN A 17 -5.96 5.49 -0.68
N GLY A 18 -5.18 5.46 -1.73
CA GLY A 18 -3.97 6.26 -1.78
C GLY A 18 -3.22 6.20 -3.10
N TYR A 19 -2.11 6.92 -3.12
CA TYR A 19 -1.19 6.92 -4.24
C TYR A 19 0.01 6.05 -3.93
N VAL A 20 0.38 5.24 -4.90
CA VAL A 20 1.60 4.44 -4.85
C VAL A 20 2.80 5.35 -5.14
N SER A 21 3.63 5.61 -4.14
CA SER A 21 4.86 6.38 -4.26
C SER A 21 6.07 5.52 -3.88
N ASP A 22 7.28 5.98 -4.15
CA ASP A 22 8.50 5.39 -3.60
C ASP A 22 8.87 6.02 -2.25
N SER A 23 9.67 5.31 -1.45
CA SER A 23 10.13 5.76 -0.13
C SER A 23 10.91 7.08 -0.15
N LYS A 24 11.50 7.47 -1.30
CA LYS A 24 12.19 8.76 -1.45
C LYS A 24 11.24 9.92 -1.64
N CYS A 25 10.16 9.71 -2.40
CA CYS A 25 9.19 10.77 -2.68
C CYS A 25 8.09 10.85 -1.60
N GLY A 26 7.66 9.73 -1.02
CA GLY A 26 6.58 9.67 -0.02
C GLY A 26 5.38 10.53 -0.42
N VAL A 27 4.89 11.38 0.49
CA VAL A 27 3.75 12.28 0.23
C VAL A 27 3.97 13.22 -0.96
N LYS A 28 5.22 13.62 -1.24
CA LYS A 28 5.53 14.47 -2.41
C LYS A 28 5.36 13.72 -3.74
N GLY A 29 5.46 12.40 -3.69
CA GLY A 29 5.27 11.50 -4.82
C GLY A 29 3.82 11.03 -5.01
N ALA A 30 2.90 11.41 -4.13
CA ALA A 30 1.49 11.02 -4.19
C ALA A 30 0.73 11.73 -5.33
N ASN A 31 1.14 11.50 -6.58
CA ASN A 31 0.52 12.08 -7.75
C ASN A 31 0.78 11.22 -8.99
N ALA A 32 -0.13 11.32 -9.97
CA ALA A 32 -0.04 10.59 -11.25
C ALA A 32 1.25 10.86 -12.04
N LYS A 33 1.91 12.01 -11.84
CA LYS A 33 3.16 12.35 -12.53
C LYS A 33 4.38 11.62 -11.96
N SER A 34 4.28 11.10 -10.74
CA SER A 34 5.34 10.34 -10.08
C SER A 34 5.39 8.88 -10.51
N ALA A 35 4.40 8.40 -11.29
CA ALA A 35 4.34 7.01 -11.77
C ALA A 35 5.65 6.54 -12.41
N GLU A 36 6.22 7.34 -13.31
CA GLU A 36 7.49 7.02 -13.95
C GLU A 36 8.68 7.06 -12.99
N CYS A 37 8.64 7.94 -11.98
CA CYS A 37 9.69 8.07 -10.97
C CYS A 37 9.68 6.86 -10.03
N THR A 38 8.51 6.52 -9.49
CA THR A 38 8.30 5.37 -8.63
C THR A 38 8.67 4.08 -9.35
N LYS A 39 8.28 3.92 -10.62
CA LYS A 39 8.67 2.77 -11.44
C LYS A 39 10.18 2.63 -11.66
N LYS A 40 10.91 3.75 -11.75
CA LYS A 40 12.39 3.73 -11.77
C LYS A 40 12.97 3.37 -10.40
N CYS A 41 12.40 3.87 -9.31
CA CYS A 41 12.81 3.55 -7.95
C CYS A 41 12.64 2.05 -7.65
N VAL A 42 11.50 1.44 -7.99
CA VAL A 42 11.28 -0.01 -7.83
C VAL A 42 12.30 -0.82 -8.60
N LYS A 43 12.55 -0.46 -9.86
CA LYS A 43 13.56 -1.12 -10.68
C LYS A 43 14.97 -0.96 -10.13
N ALA A 44 15.23 0.11 -9.39
CA ALA A 44 16.49 0.34 -8.70
C ALA A 44 16.58 -0.39 -7.34
N GLY A 45 15.51 -1.06 -6.89
CA GLY A 45 15.45 -1.77 -5.61
C GLY A 45 14.99 -0.91 -4.43
N GLU A 46 14.38 0.25 -4.67
CA GLU A 46 13.78 1.07 -3.61
C GLU A 46 12.43 0.50 -3.15
N LYS A 47 12.06 0.81 -1.91
CA LYS A 47 10.80 0.37 -1.32
C LYS A 47 9.64 1.21 -1.84
N LEU A 48 8.54 0.54 -2.17
CA LEU A 48 7.27 1.20 -2.43
C LEU A 48 6.63 1.63 -1.11
N VAL A 49 5.92 2.75 -1.16
CA VAL A 49 5.08 3.23 -0.07
C VAL A 49 3.73 3.66 -0.63
N VAL A 50 2.66 3.38 0.10
CA VAL A 50 1.32 3.89 -0.21
C VAL A 50 1.11 5.12 0.66
N VAL A 51 0.85 6.24 0.02
CA VAL A 51 0.45 7.47 0.69
C VAL A 51 -1.05 7.54 0.67
N THR A 52 -1.69 7.64 1.83
CA THR A 52 -3.14 7.82 1.90
C THR A 52 -3.56 9.11 1.20
N ASP A 53 -4.76 9.16 0.60
CA ASP A 53 -5.24 10.35 -0.14
C ASP A 53 -5.25 11.61 0.75
N GLU A 54 -5.46 11.42 2.06
CA GLU A 54 -5.36 12.48 3.06
C GLU A 54 -3.93 12.98 3.33
N GLY A 55 -2.91 12.36 2.74
CA GLY A 55 -1.49 12.68 2.91
C GLY A 55 -0.93 12.45 4.33
N GLN A 56 -1.75 11.90 5.23
CA GLN A 56 -1.44 11.80 6.66
C GLN A 56 -0.56 10.59 6.99
N LYS A 57 -0.57 9.53 6.18
CA LYS A 57 0.19 8.29 6.43
C LYS A 57 0.91 7.81 5.18
N VAL A 58 2.15 7.37 5.41
CA VAL A 58 2.99 6.71 4.41
C VAL A 58 3.21 5.29 4.91
N LEU A 59 2.61 4.32 4.24
CA LEU A 59 2.70 2.89 4.60
C LEU A 59 3.69 2.20 3.66
N ALA A 60 4.72 1.57 4.19
CA ALA A 60 5.66 0.79 3.41
C ALA A 60 5.00 -0.47 2.87
N VAL A 61 5.13 -0.72 1.56
CA VAL A 61 4.55 -1.91 0.94
C VAL A 61 5.53 -3.06 1.11
N ASP A 62 5.10 -4.13 1.79
CA ASP A 62 5.93 -5.33 1.95
C ASP A 62 6.00 -6.18 0.67
N ASN A 63 4.99 -6.08 -0.20
CA ASN A 63 4.89 -6.81 -1.46
C ASN A 63 4.85 -5.86 -2.67
N PRO A 64 5.98 -5.22 -3.04
CA PRO A 64 6.01 -4.27 -4.15
C PRO A 64 5.68 -4.90 -5.50
N ASP A 65 5.87 -6.22 -5.64
CA ASP A 65 5.58 -6.98 -6.85
C ASP A 65 4.08 -6.92 -7.23
N THR A 66 3.16 -6.90 -6.26
CA THR A 66 1.71 -6.82 -6.55
C THR A 66 1.25 -5.44 -7.01
N LEU A 67 2.04 -4.40 -6.72
CA LEU A 67 1.81 -3.03 -7.18
C LEU A 67 2.65 -2.68 -8.42
N THR A 68 3.45 -3.62 -8.93
CA THR A 68 4.24 -3.43 -10.14
C THR A 68 3.30 -3.27 -11.33
N GLY A 69 3.32 -2.11 -11.99
CA GLY A 69 2.35 -1.74 -13.03
C GLY A 69 1.28 -0.73 -12.58
N HIS A 70 1.12 -0.53 -11.28
CA HIS A 70 0.21 0.47 -10.67
C HIS A 70 0.96 1.60 -9.95
N GLU A 71 2.25 1.76 -10.24
CA GLU A 71 3.10 2.80 -9.64
C GLU A 71 2.58 4.20 -10.00
N GLY A 72 2.48 5.10 -9.01
CA GLY A 72 1.96 6.46 -9.15
C GLY A 72 0.48 6.57 -9.52
N HIS A 73 -0.25 5.47 -9.61
CA HIS A 73 -1.69 5.53 -9.84
C HIS A 73 -2.44 5.67 -8.52
N HIS A 74 -3.62 6.27 -8.61
CA HIS A 74 -4.56 6.28 -7.50
C HIS A 74 -5.22 4.89 -7.42
N VAL A 75 -5.01 4.21 -6.31
CA VAL A 75 -5.49 2.84 -6.11
C VAL A 75 -6.08 2.69 -4.71
N ALA A 76 -7.10 1.85 -4.62
CA ALA A 76 -7.58 1.29 -3.38
C ALA A 76 -6.82 -0.01 -3.10
N VAL A 77 -6.03 -0.01 -2.04
CA VAL A 77 -5.20 -1.14 -1.63
C VAL A 77 -5.84 -1.80 -0.42
N THR A 78 -6.22 -3.06 -0.54
CA THR A 78 -6.78 -3.85 0.56
C THR A 78 -5.72 -4.82 1.07
N GLY A 79 -5.52 -4.84 2.38
CA GLY A 79 -4.64 -5.81 3.01
C GLY A 79 -4.33 -5.48 4.47
N HIS A 80 -3.28 -6.06 5.02
CA HIS A 80 -3.01 -5.97 6.46
C HIS A 80 -2.01 -4.87 6.77
N VAL A 81 -2.41 -3.89 7.57
CA VAL A 81 -1.54 -2.81 8.03
C VAL A 81 -0.80 -3.27 9.29
N MET A 82 0.52 -3.41 9.18
CA MET A 82 1.43 -3.79 10.25
C MET A 82 2.22 -2.55 10.69
N GLY A 83 1.58 -1.69 11.49
CA GLY A 83 2.18 -0.44 11.97
C GLY A 83 2.40 0.56 10.84
N ASP A 84 3.65 0.69 10.39
CA ASP A 84 4.07 1.57 9.29
C ASP A 84 4.22 0.84 7.96
N SER A 85 3.94 -0.47 7.91
CA SER A 85 3.91 -1.26 6.68
C SER A 85 2.51 -1.76 6.35
N ILE A 86 2.28 -2.10 5.09
CA ILE A 86 1.05 -2.71 4.59
C ILE A 86 1.40 -3.91 3.69
N HIS A 87 0.83 -5.06 4.04
CA HIS A 87 0.84 -6.23 3.19
C HIS A 87 -0.36 -6.18 2.26
N VAL A 88 -0.10 -6.02 0.96
CA VAL A 88 -1.15 -5.86 -0.05
C VAL A 88 -1.69 -7.21 -0.48
N GLU A 89 -2.98 -7.45 -0.23
CA GLU A 89 -3.68 -8.65 -0.70
C GLU A 89 -4.44 -8.40 -2.00
N SER A 90 -4.98 -7.19 -2.16
CA SER A 90 -5.79 -6.82 -3.33
C SER A 90 -5.60 -5.36 -3.69
N VAL A 91 -5.59 -5.08 -4.99
CA VAL A 91 -5.44 -3.74 -5.56
C VAL A 91 -6.60 -3.49 -6.48
N LYS A 92 -7.24 -2.34 -6.32
CA LYS A 92 -8.31 -1.88 -7.18
C LYS A 92 -7.98 -0.49 -7.70
N MET A 93 -7.94 -0.32 -9.01
CA MET A 93 -7.80 1.01 -9.61
C MET A 93 -9.06 1.83 -9.39
N LEU A 94 -8.89 3.10 -9.04
CA LEU A 94 -9.95 4.09 -8.87
C LEU A 94 -9.92 5.13 -9.99
#